data_AF-A0A157ZF78-F1
#
_entry.id   AF-A0A157ZF78-F1
#
_cell.length_a   1.000
_cell.length_b   1.000
_cell.length_c   1.000
_cell.angle_alpha   90.00
_cell.angle_beta   90.00
_cell.angle_gamma   90.00
#
_symmetry.space_group_name_H-M   'P 1'
#
loop_
_entity.id
_entity.type
_entity.pdbx_description
1 polymer ?
#
loop_
_entity_poly.entity_id
_entity_poly.type
_entity_poly.pdbx_seq_one_letter_code
_entity_poly.pdbx_strand_id
1 'polypeptide(L)'
;MDWRSWLLIFALSDAHAASRYYAPMSFYPHDATRISRFAATRGAMQAPYGAGAKVGEGDFYIVSGATFKALTAQPQRDGTIALVQSRWTPALAANQIWTVTKEGSGFRLHSKLYDRDVTLGVRLDLEEAASDARQNWSIEADANAVTIAASGTKTGLVVEHHALRDGAFVEASAQAGQWRMYKVENPDTAHDYRTLNASARSTYDNENRRYHLSAYAPDAIEADRLGGFRWTDYHPSGLYVSKGESVVIDVQGLADDGPDGLVVMVGNKNGFFRRQPAGDPQMILATEGRNTFTASRDGLLYFEYVDSGFNERPLTSIDVTVREGGRPVPFYVEGVTTLAAWRAMLQRHADAPLIEMVGARTMFTVARAMYDKAGASDPAALLGYVERIMGYHDELSGLDGASALDMPSPLRVHFVQDTISTHDDLQNAYLYATYYMIGLPLNSAAETLLQPAKSDEWGVWHEMGHMYQQWDWTWPGVTETTVNLYSLHALQRLGTPMPSPLLQVVDPRGRKNRLDLAAQYLAQPSKDFLRDASFPVPSEAVWIRLVMYEQLRRALGDGFYMRLHKYYRLHPLTENEGGDSNEVQTFVLRACIAANLDLTDFFVRWGLPVDARTRATVVDAKLKPPAVDLTRTRI
;
A
#
# COMPACT_ATOMS: atom_id res chain seq x y z
N MET A 1 44.67 45.59 -11.49
CA MET A 1 45.51 44.53 -12.07
C MET A 1 45.13 43.24 -11.37
N ASP A 2 44.81 42.13 -12.01
CA ASP A 2 44.56 41.81 -13.41
C ASP A 2 43.89 40.41 -13.45
N TRP A 3 43.36 40.05 -14.61
CA TRP A 3 42.67 38.80 -14.91
C TRP A 3 43.57 37.55 -14.95
N ARG A 4 42.96 36.42 -14.52
CA ARG A 4 43.08 35.03 -15.04
C ARG A 4 44.31 34.16 -14.71
N SER A 5 43.94 32.92 -14.32
CA SER A 5 44.68 31.63 -14.34
C SER A 5 45.49 31.35 -13.06
N TRP A 6 45.25 30.30 -12.25
CA TRP A 6 45.06 28.85 -12.49
C TRP A 6 44.30 28.26 -11.27
N LEU A 7 43.20 27.50 -11.35
CA LEU A 7 43.06 26.06 -11.68
C LEU A 7 44.13 25.12 -11.09
N LEU A 8 43.64 24.11 -10.36
CA LEU A 8 44.25 22.85 -9.90
C LEU A 8 44.96 22.84 -8.52
N ILE A 9 44.25 22.36 -7.48
CA ILE A 9 44.39 20.99 -6.93
C ILE A 9 43.59 20.82 -5.62
N PHE A 10 42.57 19.96 -5.72
CA PHE A 10 41.97 19.03 -4.76
C PHE A 10 42.12 19.14 -3.23
N ALA A 11 40.98 18.78 -2.64
CA ALA A 11 40.76 18.01 -1.41
C ALA A 11 40.47 18.83 -0.15
N LEU A 12 39.42 18.36 0.56
CA LEU A 12 38.90 18.80 1.86
C LEU A 12 37.91 19.97 1.69
N SER A 13 36.60 19.76 1.68
CA SER A 13 35.88 19.26 2.86
C SER A 13 34.44 18.83 2.49
N ASP A 14 34.28 17.63 1.92
CA ASP A 14 32.99 16.93 1.77
C ASP A 14 32.53 16.30 3.10
N ALA A 15 32.37 17.11 4.14
CA ALA A 15 31.94 16.65 5.46
C ALA A 15 30.57 17.20 5.89
N HIS A 16 29.95 18.07 5.09
CA HIS A 16 28.64 18.68 5.41
C HIS A 16 27.46 18.13 4.57
N ALA A 17 27.73 17.26 3.59
CA ALA A 17 26.70 16.66 2.76
C ALA A 17 26.05 15.41 3.41
N ALA A 18 26.82 14.60 4.14
CA ALA A 18 26.40 13.25 4.54
C ALA A 18 25.29 13.17 5.61
N SER A 19 24.91 14.26 6.29
CA SER A 19 23.83 14.23 7.28
C SER A 19 22.43 14.50 6.70
N ARG A 20 22.34 15.03 5.47
CA ARG A 20 21.05 15.29 4.79
C ARG A 20 20.64 14.19 3.81
N TYR A 21 21.58 13.36 3.34
CA TYR A 21 21.33 12.31 2.34
C TYR A 21 20.66 11.03 2.90
N TYR A 22 20.44 10.92 4.22
CA TYR A 22 19.94 9.69 4.85
C TYR A 22 18.61 9.87 5.60
N ALA A 23 17.92 10.99 5.42
CA ALA A 23 16.55 11.17 5.87
C ALA A 23 15.67 11.47 4.66
N PRO A 24 15.23 10.45 3.90
CA PRO A 24 14.13 10.67 2.99
C PRO A 24 12.93 11.18 3.79
N MET A 25 12.28 12.23 3.29
CA MET A 25 10.96 12.60 3.79
C MET A 25 9.97 11.59 3.23
N SER A 26 9.59 10.61 4.04
CA SER A 26 8.44 9.77 3.74
C SER A 26 7.17 10.57 3.90
N PHE A 27 6.46 10.72 2.79
CA PHE A 27 5.15 11.34 2.75
C PHE A 27 4.09 10.27 2.97
N TYR A 28 3.43 10.30 4.12
CA TYR A 28 2.24 9.48 4.33
C TYR A 28 1.06 10.08 3.58
N PRO A 29 0.41 9.33 2.67
CA PRO A 29 -0.90 9.71 2.19
C PRO A 29 -1.94 9.38 3.28
N HIS A 30 -1.94 10.15 4.37
CA HIS A 30 -3.12 10.25 5.23
C HIS A 30 -4.27 11.02 4.53
N ASP A 31 -4.03 11.56 3.34
CA ASP A 31 -5.02 12.30 2.55
C ASP A 31 -5.42 11.58 1.26
N ALA A 32 -6.08 10.43 1.38
CA ALA A 32 -6.99 9.95 0.33
C ALA A 32 -8.41 10.43 0.66
N THR A 33 -8.62 11.75 0.64
CA THR A 33 -9.96 12.33 0.74
C THR A 33 -10.75 12.09 -0.55
N ARG A 34 -12.03 11.77 -0.34
CA ARG A 34 -13.05 11.52 -1.34
C ARG A 34 -13.27 12.71 -2.28
N ILE A 35 -13.42 12.42 -3.57
CA ILE A 35 -14.27 13.22 -4.46
C ILE A 35 -15.61 12.49 -4.60
N SER A 36 -16.50 12.64 -3.61
CA SER A 36 -17.93 12.39 -3.81
C SER A 36 -18.59 13.73 -4.07
N ARG A 37 -18.71 14.09 -5.34
CA ARG A 37 -19.44 15.29 -5.77
C ARG A 37 -20.93 14.98 -5.82
N PHE A 38 -21.68 15.43 -4.81
CA PHE A 38 -23.01 16.01 -5.04
C PHE A 38 -22.90 17.33 -5.83
N ALA A 39 -22.15 17.33 -6.95
CA ALA A 39 -21.98 18.48 -7.83
C ALA A 39 -22.67 18.19 -9.16
N ALA A 40 -23.96 18.46 -9.21
CA ALA A 40 -24.59 18.82 -10.46
C ALA A 40 -23.99 20.17 -10.92
N THR A 41 -23.00 20.12 -11.80
CA THR A 41 -22.70 21.21 -12.74
C THR A 41 -22.68 20.63 -14.15
N ARG A 42 -23.45 21.24 -15.06
CA ARG A 42 -23.57 20.83 -16.46
C ARG A 42 -22.20 20.80 -17.13
N GLY A 43 -21.77 19.63 -17.62
CA GLY A 43 -20.68 19.53 -18.61
C GLY A 43 -19.56 18.52 -18.37
N ALA A 44 -19.61 17.65 -17.35
CA ALA A 44 -18.62 16.59 -17.20
C ALA A 44 -19.00 15.31 -17.97
N MET A 45 -18.08 14.80 -18.77
CA MET A 45 -18.22 13.60 -19.60
C MET A 45 -18.68 12.39 -18.78
N GLN A 46 -19.77 11.77 -19.24
CA GLN A 46 -20.24 10.45 -18.83
C GLN A 46 -19.25 9.39 -19.33
N ALA A 47 -18.64 8.64 -18.41
CA ALA A 47 -18.01 7.37 -18.75
C ALA A 47 -18.97 6.24 -18.34
N PRO A 48 -19.41 5.38 -19.27
CA PRO A 48 -20.41 4.36 -18.97
C PRO A 48 -19.75 3.14 -18.30
N TYR A 49 -20.17 2.82 -17.07
CA TYR A 49 -20.98 1.62 -16.91
C TYR A 49 -22.44 2.06 -17.03
N GLY A 50 -23.27 1.19 -17.59
CA GLY A 50 -24.58 1.52 -18.14
C GLY A 50 -25.36 2.55 -17.32
N ALA A 51 -25.72 3.65 -17.97
CA ALA A 51 -26.89 4.42 -17.57
C ALA A 51 -28.08 3.45 -17.47
N GLY A 52 -28.33 2.89 -16.28
CA GLY A 52 -29.38 1.90 -16.06
C GLY A 52 -29.04 0.63 -15.29
N ALA A 53 -27.84 0.46 -14.70
CA ALA A 53 -27.63 -0.62 -13.73
C ALA A 53 -28.56 -0.40 -12.52
N LYS A 54 -29.69 -1.12 -12.51
CA LYS A 54 -30.62 -1.13 -11.38
C LYS A 54 -30.01 -2.02 -10.32
N VAL A 55 -29.68 -1.48 -9.16
CA VAL A 55 -29.50 -2.29 -7.97
C VAL A 55 -30.80 -3.07 -7.77
N GLY A 56 -30.71 -4.39 -7.92
CA GLY A 56 -31.83 -5.30 -7.74
C GLY A 56 -32.20 -5.44 -6.28
N GLU A 57 -33.37 -6.01 -6.02
CA GLU A 57 -33.72 -6.48 -4.68
C GLU A 57 -33.02 -7.81 -4.40
N GLY A 58 -32.69 -8.07 -3.14
CA GLY A 58 -32.05 -9.32 -2.72
C GLY A 58 -31.13 -9.14 -1.51
N ASP A 59 -30.42 -10.22 -1.17
CA ASP A 59 -29.40 -10.21 -0.12
C ASP A 59 -28.04 -9.84 -0.74
N PHE A 60 -27.31 -8.93 -0.09
CA PHE A 60 -26.03 -8.42 -0.57
C PHE A 60 -24.98 -8.35 0.54
N TYR A 61 -23.72 -8.59 0.16
CA TYR A 61 -22.58 -8.00 0.86
C TYR A 61 -22.40 -6.57 0.35
N ILE A 62 -22.48 -5.59 1.26
CA ILE A 62 -22.19 -4.18 0.96
C ILE A 62 -20.76 -3.91 1.41
N VAL A 63 -19.85 -3.69 0.47
CA VAL A 63 -18.40 -3.69 0.71
C VAL A 63 -17.83 -2.32 0.42
N SER A 64 -16.98 -1.79 1.29
CA SER A 64 -16.30 -0.51 1.06
C SER A 64 -15.46 -0.56 -0.22
N GLY A 65 -15.66 0.38 -1.14
CA GLY A 65 -14.87 0.46 -2.37
C GLY A 65 -13.41 0.88 -2.12
N ALA A 66 -13.11 1.42 -0.93
CA ALA A 66 -11.75 1.81 -0.57
C ALA A 66 -10.98 0.69 0.12
N THR A 67 -11.60 -0.02 1.06
CA THR A 67 -10.93 -1.03 1.92
C THR A 67 -11.26 -2.46 1.54
N PHE A 68 -12.29 -2.68 0.72
CA PHE A 68 -12.86 -3.99 0.40
C PHE A 68 -13.33 -4.78 1.65
N LYS A 69 -13.68 -4.07 2.72
CA LYS A 69 -14.27 -4.64 3.94
C LYS A 69 -15.79 -4.54 3.91
N ALA A 70 -16.47 -5.55 4.43
CA ALA A 70 -17.93 -5.62 4.43
C ALA A 70 -18.53 -4.76 5.54
N LEU A 71 -19.62 -4.08 5.22
CA LEU A 71 -20.52 -3.45 6.19
C LEU A 71 -21.06 -4.54 7.11
N THR A 72 -20.74 -4.42 8.39
CA THR A 72 -20.98 -5.41 9.41
C THR A 72 -21.80 -4.77 10.53
N ALA A 73 -22.90 -5.40 10.91
CA ALA A 73 -23.64 -5.02 12.10
C ALA A 73 -22.92 -5.55 13.35
N GLN A 74 -22.56 -4.68 14.28
CA GLN A 74 -21.80 -5.04 15.48
C GLN A 74 -22.55 -4.64 16.76
N PRO A 75 -22.82 -5.59 17.68
CA PRO A 75 -23.48 -5.28 18.94
C PRO A 75 -22.51 -4.57 19.88
N GLN A 76 -23.02 -3.54 20.56
CA GLN A 76 -22.30 -2.72 21.51
C GLN A 76 -22.64 -3.14 22.96
N ARG A 77 -21.86 -2.65 23.93
CA ARG A 77 -21.98 -3.05 25.35
C ARG A 77 -23.27 -2.56 26.00
N ASP A 78 -23.79 -1.45 25.53
CA ASP A 78 -25.05 -0.81 25.92
C ASP A 78 -26.28 -1.45 25.26
N GLY A 79 -26.10 -2.51 24.47
CA GLY A 79 -27.18 -3.28 23.82
C GLY A 79 -27.59 -2.74 22.46
N THR A 80 -26.89 -1.73 21.98
CA THR A 80 -27.10 -1.05 20.69
C THR A 80 -26.40 -1.85 19.59
N ILE A 81 -26.73 -1.60 18.32
CA ILE A 81 -26.02 -2.20 17.19
C ILE A 81 -25.47 -1.06 16.35
N ALA A 82 -24.16 -1.02 16.20
CA ALA A 82 -23.48 -0.07 15.34
C ALA A 82 -23.17 -0.69 13.99
N LEU A 83 -23.06 0.15 12.97
CA LEU A 83 -22.47 -0.24 11.69
C LEU A 83 -20.97 -0.03 11.73
N VAL A 84 -20.22 -1.05 11.36
CA VAL A 84 -18.77 -1.01 11.20
C VAL A 84 -18.37 -1.64 9.87
N GLN A 85 -17.13 -1.43 9.43
CA GLN A 85 -16.52 -2.29 8.42
C GLN A 85 -15.70 -3.40 9.08
N SER A 86 -15.70 -4.60 8.52
CA SER A 86 -14.83 -5.69 8.96
C SER A 86 -14.49 -6.59 7.78
N ARG A 87 -13.34 -7.27 7.84
CA ARG A 87 -13.03 -8.31 6.88
C ARG A 87 -14.16 -9.36 6.83
N TRP A 88 -14.38 -9.97 5.67
CA TRP A 88 -15.29 -11.10 5.59
C TRP A 88 -14.70 -12.30 6.35
N THR A 89 -15.53 -12.96 7.15
CA THR A 89 -15.21 -14.29 7.72
C THR A 89 -16.47 -15.13 7.84
N PRO A 90 -16.38 -16.47 7.80
CA PRO A 90 -17.54 -17.33 8.06
C PRO A 90 -18.22 -17.03 9.41
N ALA A 91 -17.44 -16.65 10.42
CA ALA A 91 -17.95 -16.30 11.75
C ALA A 91 -18.74 -14.99 11.78
N LEU A 92 -18.46 -14.06 10.85
CA LEU A 92 -19.13 -12.77 10.73
C LEU A 92 -20.20 -12.74 9.63
N ALA A 93 -20.30 -13.77 8.78
CA ALA A 93 -21.12 -13.76 7.57
C ALA A 93 -22.57 -13.31 7.83
N ALA A 94 -23.22 -13.80 8.89
CA ALA A 94 -24.58 -13.40 9.24
C ALA A 94 -24.71 -11.90 9.60
N ASN A 95 -23.68 -11.30 10.21
CA ASN A 95 -23.62 -9.87 10.53
C ASN A 95 -23.36 -8.99 9.29
N GLN A 96 -22.97 -9.59 8.16
CA GLN A 96 -22.46 -8.91 6.96
C GLN A 96 -23.45 -8.93 5.78
N ILE A 97 -24.57 -9.63 5.92
CA ILE A 97 -25.60 -9.76 4.88
C ILE A 97 -26.71 -8.74 5.11
N TRP A 98 -26.98 -7.95 4.07
CA TRP A 98 -28.00 -6.90 4.06
C TRP A 98 -29.06 -7.21 3.01
N THR A 99 -30.32 -7.28 3.43
CA THR A 99 -31.45 -7.41 2.51
C THR A 99 -31.81 -6.03 1.97
N VAL A 100 -31.76 -5.88 0.65
CA VAL A 100 -32.06 -4.65 -0.09
C VAL A 100 -33.41 -4.83 -0.76
N THR A 101 -34.37 -3.96 -0.43
CA THR A 101 -35.71 -3.97 -1.03
C THR A 101 -36.06 -2.60 -1.56
N LYS A 102 -36.79 -2.54 -2.67
CA LYS A 102 -37.20 -1.29 -3.30
C LYS A 102 -38.47 -0.77 -2.62
N GLU A 103 -38.46 0.50 -2.25
CA GLU A 103 -39.58 1.15 -1.59
C GLU A 103 -39.82 2.55 -2.21
N GLY A 104 -40.90 2.69 -2.97
CA GLY A 104 -41.20 3.91 -3.71
C GLY A 104 -40.08 4.29 -4.69
N SER A 105 -39.46 5.45 -4.46
CA SER A 105 -38.34 5.96 -5.28
C SER A 105 -36.95 5.60 -4.72
N GLY A 106 -36.87 4.88 -3.60
CA GLY A 106 -35.61 4.50 -2.96
C GLY A 106 -35.57 3.02 -2.58
N PHE A 107 -34.67 2.70 -1.64
CA PHE A 107 -34.38 1.36 -1.15
C PHE A 107 -34.36 1.32 0.37
N ARG A 108 -34.64 0.16 0.94
CA ARG A 108 -34.47 -0.16 2.35
C ARG A 108 -33.27 -1.10 2.49
N LEU A 109 -32.44 -0.85 3.50
CA LEU A 109 -31.32 -1.69 3.89
C LEU A 109 -31.64 -2.33 5.24
N HIS A 110 -31.80 -3.65 5.25
CA HIS A 110 -32.27 -4.40 6.41
C HIS A 110 -31.24 -5.46 6.85
N SER A 111 -30.90 -5.47 8.14
CA SER A 111 -30.05 -6.50 8.74
C SER A 111 -30.86 -7.76 9.01
N LYS A 112 -30.54 -8.83 8.28
CA LYS A 112 -31.23 -10.12 8.41
C LYS A 112 -31.04 -10.79 9.78
N LEU A 113 -29.88 -10.59 10.40
CA LEU A 113 -29.56 -11.20 11.69
C LEU A 113 -30.27 -10.52 12.86
N TYR A 114 -30.35 -9.19 12.83
CA TYR A 114 -30.90 -8.40 13.92
C TYR A 114 -32.36 -8.01 13.73
N ASP A 115 -32.92 -8.24 12.53
CA ASP A 115 -34.27 -7.82 12.14
C ASP A 115 -34.46 -6.30 12.31
N ARG A 116 -33.51 -5.52 11.79
CA ARG A 116 -33.45 -4.05 11.93
C ARG A 116 -33.13 -3.33 10.62
N ASP A 117 -33.77 -2.20 10.39
CA ASP A 117 -33.48 -1.31 9.26
C ASP A 117 -32.40 -0.27 9.60
N VAL A 118 -31.55 0.09 8.62
CA VAL A 118 -30.54 1.14 8.78
C VAL A 118 -31.20 2.53 8.79
N THR A 119 -30.97 3.33 9.84
CA THR A 119 -31.51 4.69 10.05
C THR A 119 -30.40 5.73 10.34
N LEU A 120 -30.72 7.04 10.30
CA LEU A 120 -29.76 8.12 10.59
C LEU A 120 -29.70 8.45 12.10
N GLY A 121 -28.50 8.39 12.70
CA GLY A 121 -28.14 8.78 14.06
C GLY A 121 -26.61 9.00 14.13
N VAL A 122 -26.10 9.82 15.05
CA VAL A 122 -24.65 10.12 15.15
C VAL A 122 -23.98 8.90 15.80
N ARG A 123 -23.20 8.14 15.01
CA ARG A 123 -23.14 6.67 15.03
C ARG A 123 -24.48 6.06 14.64
N LEU A 124 -24.46 5.24 13.58
CA LEU A 124 -25.64 4.58 13.06
C LEU A 124 -26.10 3.50 14.06
N ASP A 125 -26.66 3.95 15.17
CA ASP A 125 -27.10 3.15 16.31
C ASP A 125 -28.51 2.64 15.99
N LEU A 126 -28.66 1.32 15.78
CA LEU A 126 -29.95 0.66 15.51
C LEU A 126 -30.81 0.54 16.80
N GLU A 127 -30.75 1.54 17.67
CA GLU A 127 -31.20 1.52 19.06
C GLU A 127 -32.71 1.50 19.27
N GLU A 128 -33.49 2.11 18.38
CA GLU A 128 -34.89 2.36 18.70
C GLU A 128 -35.65 1.04 18.87
N ALA A 129 -36.31 0.89 20.02
CA ALA A 129 -37.31 -0.17 20.25
C ALA A 129 -38.28 -0.18 19.06
N ALA A 130 -38.64 -1.37 18.58
CA ALA A 130 -39.46 -1.65 17.38
C ALA A 130 -40.74 -0.79 17.26
N SER A 131 -40.54 0.48 16.95
CA SER A 131 -41.48 1.41 16.35
C SER A 131 -40.94 1.64 14.95
N ASP A 132 -41.83 1.83 13.99
CA ASP A 132 -41.60 1.79 12.54
C ASP A 132 -40.64 2.87 11.96
N ALA A 133 -39.56 3.23 12.66
CA ALA A 133 -38.51 4.12 12.18
C ALA A 133 -37.80 3.48 10.99
N ARG A 134 -38.18 3.96 9.80
CA ARG A 134 -37.72 3.46 8.50
C ARG A 134 -37.08 4.61 7.74
N GLN A 135 -35.95 4.35 7.11
CA GLN A 135 -35.25 5.30 6.27
C GLN A 135 -35.15 4.76 4.85
N ASN A 136 -35.62 5.55 3.88
CA ASN A 136 -35.37 5.29 2.48
C ASN A 136 -33.96 5.76 2.11
N TRP A 137 -33.24 4.93 1.36
CA TRP A 137 -31.91 5.17 0.83
C TRP A 137 -31.96 5.28 -0.70
N SER A 138 -31.29 6.27 -1.26
CA SER A 138 -30.91 6.34 -2.67
C SER A 138 -29.63 5.52 -2.85
N ILE A 139 -29.63 4.65 -3.86
CA ILE A 139 -28.43 3.91 -4.27
C ILE A 139 -28.11 4.32 -5.70
N GLU A 140 -27.03 5.07 -5.88
CA GLU A 140 -26.62 5.63 -7.16
C GLU A 140 -25.33 4.96 -7.62
N ALA A 141 -25.38 4.26 -8.76
CA ALA A 141 -24.23 3.58 -9.32
C ALA A 141 -23.28 4.56 -10.04
N ASP A 142 -21.98 4.40 -9.80
CA ASP A 142 -20.88 5.08 -10.49
C ASP A 142 -19.75 4.07 -10.77
N ALA A 143 -19.51 3.77 -12.05
CA ALA A 143 -18.61 2.70 -12.49
C ALA A 143 -18.91 1.35 -11.78
N ASN A 144 -17.94 0.82 -11.01
CA ASN A 144 -18.03 -0.43 -10.25
C ASN A 144 -18.46 -0.23 -8.78
N ALA A 145 -18.82 1.00 -8.41
CA ALA A 145 -19.24 1.35 -7.08
C ALA A 145 -20.66 1.92 -7.07
N VAL A 146 -21.23 2.00 -5.88
CA VAL A 146 -22.50 2.64 -5.57
C VAL A 146 -22.30 3.64 -4.45
N THR A 147 -23.06 4.71 -4.51
CA THR A 147 -23.21 5.67 -3.43
C THR A 147 -24.50 5.37 -2.70
N ILE A 148 -24.44 5.24 -1.38
CA ILE A 148 -25.61 4.97 -0.53
C ILE A 148 -25.90 6.22 0.30
N ALA A 149 -27.04 6.88 0.03
CA ALA A 149 -27.41 8.13 0.67
C ALA A 149 -28.86 8.15 1.13
N ALA A 150 -29.18 8.82 2.24
CA ALA A 150 -30.56 8.92 2.69
C ALA A 150 -31.38 9.74 1.68
N SER A 151 -32.47 9.15 1.18
CA SER A 151 -33.31 9.71 0.11
C SER A 151 -33.78 11.12 0.43
N GLY A 152 -33.62 12.04 -0.53
CA GLY A 152 -34.02 13.44 -0.37
C GLY A 152 -33.09 14.26 0.54
N THR A 153 -32.00 13.68 1.03
CA THR A 153 -30.96 14.37 1.82
C THR A 153 -29.64 14.45 1.06
N LYS A 154 -28.64 15.14 1.61
CA LYS A 154 -27.25 15.10 1.13
C LYS A 154 -26.35 14.22 2.01
N THR A 155 -26.94 13.34 2.81
CA THR A 155 -26.23 12.57 3.83
C THR A 155 -26.03 11.13 3.35
N GLY A 156 -24.78 10.69 3.23
CA GLY A 156 -24.38 9.36 2.78
C GLY A 156 -23.63 8.55 3.83
N LEU A 157 -23.60 7.23 3.62
CA LEU A 157 -22.83 6.30 4.45
C LEU A 157 -21.34 6.47 4.18
N VAL A 158 -20.56 6.60 5.25
CA VAL A 158 -19.11 6.79 5.23
C VAL A 158 -18.43 5.99 6.31
N VAL A 159 -17.28 5.40 6.00
CA VAL A 159 -16.39 4.86 7.04
C VAL A 159 -15.80 6.03 7.83
N GLU A 160 -15.96 6.01 9.15
CA GLU A 160 -15.43 6.99 10.10
C GLU A 160 -13.91 7.08 9.93
N HIS A 161 -13.43 8.27 9.59
CA HIS A 161 -12.01 8.57 9.38
C HIS A 161 -11.30 7.60 8.39
N HIS A 162 -10.01 7.81 8.14
CA HIS A 162 -9.21 6.98 7.22
C HIS A 162 -8.87 5.60 7.79
N ALA A 163 -9.73 5.02 8.63
CA ALA A 163 -9.44 3.76 9.30
C ALA A 163 -9.42 2.62 8.27
N LEU A 164 -8.23 2.12 7.95
CA LEU A 164 -8.08 0.85 7.24
C LEU A 164 -8.30 -0.35 8.17
N ARG A 165 -8.45 -0.13 9.49
CA ARG A 165 -8.55 -1.18 10.50
C ARG A 165 -9.92 -1.85 10.54
N ASP A 166 -9.92 -3.09 11.00
CA ASP A 166 -11.17 -3.82 11.27
C ASP A 166 -11.93 -3.19 12.44
N GLY A 167 -13.25 -3.21 12.33
CA GLY A 167 -14.16 -2.64 13.33
C GLY A 167 -14.35 -1.13 13.22
N ALA A 168 -13.81 -0.48 12.19
CA ALA A 168 -13.99 0.96 12.01
C ALA A 168 -15.47 1.31 11.82
N PHE A 169 -15.97 2.29 12.57
CA PHE A 169 -17.37 2.69 12.49
C PHE A 169 -17.77 3.23 11.12
N VAL A 170 -19.05 3.11 10.81
CA VAL A 170 -19.70 3.72 9.66
C VAL A 170 -20.66 4.79 10.18
N GLU A 171 -20.53 5.99 9.64
CA GLU A 171 -21.28 7.17 10.01
C GLU A 171 -22.09 7.72 8.82
N ALA A 172 -23.02 8.62 9.16
CA ALA A 172 -23.75 9.41 8.20
C ALA A 172 -23.10 10.80 8.05
N SER A 173 -22.71 11.17 6.83
CA SER A 173 -22.01 12.44 6.56
C SER A 173 -22.48 13.11 5.26
N ALA A 174 -22.23 14.41 5.12
CA ALA A 174 -22.46 15.13 3.87
C ALA A 174 -21.59 14.63 2.70
N GLN A 175 -20.54 13.86 3.00
CA GLN A 175 -19.76 13.12 2.00
C GLN A 175 -20.22 11.68 1.96
N ALA A 176 -20.54 11.16 0.78
CA ALA A 176 -20.96 9.78 0.62
C ALA A 176 -19.80 8.88 0.17
N GLY A 177 -19.81 7.65 0.66
CA GLY A 177 -18.81 6.65 0.30
C GLY A 177 -19.11 5.93 -0.98
N GLN A 178 -18.04 5.42 -1.59
CA GLN A 178 -18.15 4.41 -2.62
C GLN A 178 -18.19 3.03 -1.96
N TRP A 179 -19.23 2.29 -2.28
CA TRP A 179 -19.49 0.93 -1.84
C TRP A 179 -19.59 0.02 -3.07
N ARG A 180 -19.44 -1.28 -2.91
CA ARG A 180 -19.69 -2.30 -3.92
C ARG A 180 -20.74 -3.25 -3.38
N MET A 181 -21.63 -3.74 -4.24
CA MET A 181 -22.70 -4.64 -3.84
C MET A 181 -22.52 -5.98 -4.53
N TYR A 182 -22.20 -7.01 -3.74
CA TYR A 182 -22.06 -8.38 -4.22
C TYR A 182 -23.32 -9.13 -3.81
N LYS A 183 -24.04 -9.66 -4.79
CA LYS A 183 -25.26 -10.42 -4.54
C LYS A 183 -24.92 -11.74 -3.85
N VAL A 184 -25.71 -12.11 -2.85
CA VAL A 184 -25.59 -13.37 -2.12
C VAL A 184 -26.60 -14.35 -2.71
N GLU A 185 -26.17 -15.30 -3.53
CA GLU A 185 -27.01 -16.43 -3.95
C GLU A 185 -26.81 -17.62 -3.00
N ASN A 186 -25.58 -17.84 -2.50
CA ASN A 186 -25.29 -18.81 -1.45
C ASN A 186 -24.49 -18.22 -0.27
N PRO A 187 -25.13 -17.97 0.90
CA PRO A 187 -24.51 -17.34 2.06
C PRO A 187 -23.45 -18.21 2.76
N ASP A 188 -23.43 -19.51 2.48
CA ASP A 188 -22.46 -20.46 3.04
C ASP A 188 -21.19 -20.59 2.16
N THR A 189 -21.12 -19.86 1.04
CA THR A 189 -19.95 -19.88 0.15
C THR A 189 -18.75 -19.27 0.84
N ALA A 190 -17.61 -19.94 0.77
CA ALA A 190 -16.35 -19.40 1.27
C ALA A 190 -15.87 -18.24 0.37
N HIS A 191 -15.89 -17.01 0.89
CA HIS A 191 -15.28 -15.83 0.28
C HIS A 191 -13.90 -15.55 0.88
N ASP A 192 -13.20 -16.61 1.30
CA ASP A 192 -11.85 -16.51 1.87
C ASP A 192 -10.93 -15.73 0.94
N TYR A 193 -9.90 -15.08 1.53
CA TYR A 193 -8.80 -14.49 0.78
C TYR A 193 -8.30 -15.49 -0.25
N ARG A 194 -8.63 -15.23 -1.51
CA ARG A 194 -8.14 -16.02 -2.63
C ARG A 194 -6.71 -15.56 -2.81
N THR A 195 -5.75 -16.43 -2.53
CA THR A 195 -4.39 -16.26 -3.04
C THR A 195 -4.51 -16.37 -4.55
N LEU A 196 -4.87 -15.26 -5.20
CA LEU A 196 -4.95 -15.19 -6.64
C LEU A 196 -3.53 -15.36 -7.13
N ASN A 197 -3.33 -16.50 -7.78
CA ASN A 197 -2.03 -16.87 -8.27
C ASN A 197 -1.64 -15.90 -9.38
N ALA A 198 -0.93 -14.81 -9.07
CA ALA A 198 -0.39 -13.90 -10.09
C ALA A 198 0.64 -14.59 -11.02
N SER A 199 1.05 -15.83 -10.71
CA SER A 199 1.82 -16.69 -11.62
C SER A 199 0.96 -17.48 -12.61
N ALA A 200 -0.38 -17.42 -12.52
CA ALA A 200 -1.21 -17.68 -13.69
C ALA A 200 -0.74 -16.67 -14.76
N ARG A 201 -0.11 -17.20 -15.81
CA ARG A 201 0.81 -16.43 -16.66
C ARG A 201 0.00 -15.45 -17.50
N SER A 202 -0.24 -14.26 -16.95
CA SER A 202 -0.60 -13.13 -17.78
C SER A 202 0.48 -12.98 -18.84
N THR A 203 0.06 -12.85 -20.10
CA THR A 203 0.98 -12.65 -21.20
C THR A 203 0.74 -11.28 -21.79
N TYR A 204 1.83 -10.61 -22.14
CA TYR A 204 1.80 -9.24 -22.62
C TYR A 204 2.54 -9.20 -23.96
N ASP A 205 1.83 -8.89 -25.04
CA ASP A 205 2.40 -8.72 -26.37
C ASP A 205 1.96 -7.35 -26.91
N ASN A 206 2.79 -6.34 -26.65
CA ASN A 206 2.49 -4.97 -27.05
C ASN A 206 2.65 -4.74 -28.57
N GLU A 207 3.52 -5.51 -29.23
CA GLU A 207 3.72 -5.43 -30.68
C GLU A 207 2.48 -5.92 -31.44
N ASN A 208 1.89 -7.04 -31.01
CA ASN A 208 0.64 -7.57 -31.58
C ASN A 208 -0.62 -7.06 -30.87
N ARG A 209 -0.45 -6.27 -29.79
CA ARG A 209 -1.52 -5.65 -28.99
C ARG A 209 -2.50 -6.66 -28.38
N ARG A 210 -1.96 -7.78 -27.90
CA ARG A 210 -2.72 -8.89 -27.31
C ARG A 210 -2.25 -9.17 -25.91
N TYR A 211 -3.22 -9.36 -25.01
CA TYR A 211 -2.97 -9.58 -23.61
C TYR A 211 -3.87 -10.70 -23.12
N HIS A 212 -3.29 -11.63 -22.38
CA HIS A 212 -4.02 -12.61 -21.59
C HIS A 212 -3.86 -12.21 -20.13
N LEU A 213 -4.95 -11.95 -19.41
CA LEU A 213 -4.90 -11.35 -18.08
C LEU A 213 -5.57 -12.27 -17.06
N SER A 214 -4.83 -12.66 -16.04
CA SER A 214 -5.36 -13.28 -14.82
C SER A 214 -5.65 -12.21 -13.77
N ALA A 215 -6.77 -12.32 -13.05
CA ALA A 215 -7.15 -11.33 -12.05
C ALA A 215 -6.15 -11.25 -10.89
N TYR A 216 -5.92 -10.03 -10.40
CA TYR A 216 -5.18 -9.77 -9.16
C TYR A 216 -6.12 -9.58 -7.97
N ALA A 217 -5.58 -9.72 -6.76
CA ALA A 217 -6.26 -9.22 -5.59
C ALA A 217 -6.26 -7.68 -5.64
N PRO A 218 -7.36 -7.01 -5.30
CA PRO A 218 -7.38 -5.56 -5.16
C PRO A 218 -6.26 -5.06 -4.25
N ASP A 219 -5.67 -3.92 -4.60
CA ASP A 219 -4.55 -3.32 -3.86
C ASP A 219 -4.83 -3.18 -2.35
N ALA A 220 -6.07 -2.86 -1.99
CA ALA A 220 -6.49 -2.66 -0.61
C ALA A 220 -6.54 -3.96 0.19
N ILE A 221 -6.95 -5.07 -0.42
CA ILE A 221 -7.01 -6.38 0.24
C ILE A 221 -5.59 -6.85 0.54
N GLU A 222 -4.68 -6.67 -0.41
CA GLU A 222 -3.29 -7.03 -0.21
C GLU A 222 -2.59 -6.12 0.82
N ALA A 223 -2.88 -4.82 0.80
CA ALA A 223 -2.40 -3.87 1.81
C ALA A 223 -2.89 -4.24 3.21
N ASP A 224 -4.16 -4.66 3.35
CA ASP A 224 -4.74 -5.11 4.61
C ASP A 224 -4.06 -6.40 5.11
N ARG A 225 -3.85 -7.39 4.22
CA ARG A 225 -3.14 -8.63 4.56
C ARG A 225 -1.71 -8.38 5.03
N LEU A 226 -0.98 -7.49 4.35
CA LEU A 226 0.41 -7.19 4.69
C LEU A 226 0.51 -6.20 5.85
N GLY A 227 -0.51 -5.37 6.07
CA GLY A 227 -0.58 -4.34 7.10
C GLY A 227 0.20 -3.07 6.74
N GLY A 228 0.25 -2.68 5.46
CA GLY A 228 1.15 -1.62 4.97
C GLY A 228 0.64 -0.89 3.73
N PHE A 229 1.56 -0.42 2.88
CA PHE A 229 1.23 0.31 1.67
C PHE A 229 0.41 -0.54 0.67
N ARG A 230 -0.39 0.15 -0.16
CA ARG A 230 -1.02 -0.42 -1.36
C ARG A 230 0.02 -0.65 -2.44
N TRP A 231 0.03 -1.84 -3.02
CA TRP A 231 0.90 -2.21 -4.13
C TRP A 231 0.13 -2.07 -5.46
N THR A 232 0.84 -2.15 -6.59
CA THR A 232 0.21 -2.04 -7.91
C THR A 232 -0.54 -3.32 -8.28
N ASP A 233 -1.85 -3.20 -8.50
CA ASP A 233 -2.80 -4.26 -8.85
C ASP A 233 -3.29 -4.18 -10.31
N TYR A 234 -2.50 -3.57 -11.19
CA TYR A 234 -2.80 -3.48 -12.61
C TYR A 234 -1.69 -4.10 -13.47
N HIS A 235 -2.08 -4.54 -14.66
CA HIS A 235 -1.20 -5.08 -15.67
C HIS A 235 -0.68 -3.99 -16.61
N PRO A 236 0.60 -4.06 -17.01
CA PRO A 236 1.18 -3.20 -18.04
C PRO A 236 0.71 -3.61 -19.43
N SER A 237 0.65 -2.64 -20.34
CA SER A 237 0.37 -2.89 -21.75
C SER A 237 1.55 -2.66 -22.69
N GLY A 238 2.56 -1.86 -22.29
CA GLY A 238 3.58 -1.38 -23.22
C GLY A 238 3.04 -0.54 -24.40
N LEU A 239 1.84 0.04 -24.28
CA LEU A 239 1.24 0.94 -25.29
C LEU A 239 1.07 2.35 -24.73
N TYR A 240 1.56 3.35 -25.46
CA TYR A 240 1.37 4.76 -25.15
C TYR A 240 0.28 5.37 -26.02
N VAL A 241 -0.66 6.09 -25.39
CA VAL A 241 -1.73 6.85 -26.06
C VAL A 241 -1.54 8.34 -25.82
N SER A 242 -1.93 9.13 -26.82
CA SER A 242 -1.91 10.59 -26.76
C SER A 242 -3.32 11.13 -26.46
N LYS A 243 -3.40 12.27 -25.79
CA LYS A 243 -4.66 12.97 -25.55
C LYS A 243 -5.41 13.24 -26.86
N GLY A 244 -6.69 12.91 -26.88
CA GLY A 244 -7.57 13.03 -28.05
C GLY A 244 -7.54 11.82 -28.98
N GLU A 245 -6.65 10.85 -28.75
CA GLU A 245 -6.59 9.61 -29.52
C GLU A 245 -7.81 8.72 -29.21
N SER A 246 -8.44 8.16 -30.25
CA SER A 246 -9.50 7.15 -30.07
C SER A 246 -8.86 5.78 -29.89
N VAL A 247 -9.34 5.05 -28.88
CA VAL A 247 -8.88 3.70 -28.55
C VAL A 247 -10.05 2.73 -28.66
N VAL A 248 -9.84 1.60 -29.34
CA VAL A 248 -10.82 0.53 -29.50
C VAL A 248 -10.23 -0.76 -28.94
N ILE A 249 -10.93 -1.37 -27.99
CA ILE A 249 -10.49 -2.58 -27.28
C ILE A 249 -11.58 -3.63 -27.36
N ASP A 250 -11.23 -4.84 -27.78
CA ASP A 250 -12.09 -6.00 -27.66
C ASP A 250 -11.67 -6.82 -26.41
N VAL A 251 -12.62 -7.12 -25.55
CA VAL A 251 -12.47 -7.92 -24.32
C VAL A 251 -13.25 -9.23 -24.50
N GLN A 252 -12.66 -10.36 -24.10
CA GLN A 252 -13.27 -11.68 -24.19
C GLN A 252 -13.12 -12.45 -22.88
N GLY A 253 -14.21 -13.07 -22.45
CA GLY A 253 -14.27 -13.89 -21.24
C GLY A 253 -14.52 -13.13 -19.94
N LEU A 254 -14.87 -11.84 -20.01
CA LEU A 254 -15.23 -11.04 -18.84
C LEU A 254 -16.63 -11.44 -18.34
N ALA A 255 -16.72 -11.85 -17.07
CA ALA A 255 -17.98 -12.18 -16.42
C ALA A 255 -18.77 -10.91 -16.06
N ASP A 256 -20.11 -11.03 -16.05
CA ASP A 256 -21.05 -9.95 -15.67
C ASP A 256 -21.84 -10.33 -14.41
N ASP A 257 -21.21 -11.07 -13.50
CA ASP A 257 -21.83 -11.66 -12.30
C ASP A 257 -21.47 -10.92 -11.00
N GLY A 258 -20.74 -9.80 -11.08
CA GLY A 258 -20.35 -9.01 -9.92
C GLY A 258 -19.85 -7.60 -10.28
N PRO A 259 -19.58 -6.77 -9.27
CA PRO A 259 -19.01 -5.43 -9.44
C PRO A 259 -17.49 -5.47 -9.71
N ASP A 260 -16.84 -6.62 -9.55
CA ASP A 260 -15.46 -6.79 -10.01
C ASP A 260 -15.41 -6.91 -11.53
N GLY A 261 -14.28 -6.54 -12.13
CA GLY A 261 -14.18 -6.48 -13.58
C GLY A 261 -12.89 -5.84 -14.07
N LEU A 262 -12.89 -5.44 -15.34
CA LEU A 262 -11.74 -4.84 -16.00
C LEU A 262 -11.90 -3.32 -16.09
N VAL A 263 -10.97 -2.57 -15.50
CA VAL A 263 -10.82 -1.14 -15.75
C VAL A 263 -9.58 -0.91 -16.62
N VAL A 264 -9.80 -0.30 -17.78
CA VAL A 264 -8.73 0.20 -18.65
C VAL A 264 -8.31 1.57 -18.16
N MET A 265 -7.00 1.77 -17.96
CA MET A 265 -6.46 3.03 -17.46
C MET A 265 -5.57 3.70 -18.50
N VAL A 266 -5.64 5.03 -18.59
CA VAL A 266 -4.62 5.85 -19.26
C VAL A 266 -3.82 6.61 -18.21
N GLY A 267 -2.56 6.25 -18.05
CA GLY A 267 -1.70 6.66 -16.94
C GLY A 267 -1.71 5.66 -15.79
N ASN A 268 -0.69 5.70 -14.95
CA ASN A 268 -0.60 4.87 -13.74
C ASN A 268 -1.43 5.46 -12.59
N LYS A 269 -1.83 4.63 -11.61
CA LYS A 269 -2.39 5.11 -10.35
C LYS A 269 -1.42 6.10 -9.69
N ASN A 270 -1.95 7.19 -9.16
CA ASN A 270 -1.19 8.31 -8.65
C ASN A 270 -0.70 8.06 -7.21
N GLY A 271 0.62 7.97 -7.06
CA GLY A 271 1.32 8.02 -5.79
C GLY A 271 2.17 9.28 -5.61
N PHE A 272 2.19 10.19 -6.59
CA PHE A 272 3.18 11.26 -6.68
C PHE A 272 3.20 12.16 -5.45
N PHE A 273 4.37 12.74 -5.18
CA PHE A 273 4.59 13.59 -4.02
C PHE A 273 3.58 14.75 -4.05
N ARG A 274 2.77 14.87 -2.98
CA ARG A 274 1.55 15.71 -2.93
C ARG A 274 0.58 15.37 -4.07
N ARG A 275 -0.29 14.38 -3.84
CA ARG A 275 -1.31 13.92 -4.79
C ARG A 275 -2.05 15.10 -5.45
N GLN A 276 -1.85 15.25 -6.76
CA GLN A 276 -2.57 16.24 -7.56
C GLN A 276 -3.61 15.54 -8.45
N PRO A 277 -4.83 16.09 -8.64
CA PRO A 277 -5.81 15.51 -9.57
C PRO A 277 -5.27 15.32 -10.98
N ALA A 278 -4.33 16.17 -11.41
CA ALA A 278 -3.63 16.04 -12.69
C ALA A 278 -2.79 14.75 -12.80
N GLY A 279 -2.48 14.06 -11.71
CA GLY A 279 -1.79 12.77 -11.70
C GLY A 279 -2.73 11.56 -11.79
N ASP A 280 -4.03 11.71 -11.57
CA ASP A 280 -4.96 10.58 -11.48
C ASP A 280 -5.29 10.00 -12.88
N PRO A 281 -5.19 8.68 -13.09
CA PRO A 281 -5.39 8.08 -14.41
C PRO A 281 -6.81 8.31 -14.94
N GLN A 282 -6.96 8.33 -16.26
CA GLN A 282 -8.30 8.18 -16.85
C GLN A 282 -8.73 6.73 -16.67
N MET A 283 -9.88 6.51 -16.05
CA MET A 283 -10.43 5.18 -15.82
C MET A 283 -11.59 4.92 -16.78
N ILE A 284 -11.57 3.78 -17.47
CA ILE A 284 -12.64 3.32 -18.36
C ILE A 284 -13.02 1.92 -17.94
N LEU A 285 -14.23 1.80 -17.39
CA LEU A 285 -14.76 0.48 -17.05
C LEU A 285 -15.12 -0.26 -18.33
N ALA A 286 -14.52 -1.43 -18.53
CA ALA A 286 -14.73 -2.24 -19.72
C ALA A 286 -15.87 -3.24 -19.50
N THR A 287 -16.62 -3.52 -20.57
CA THR A 287 -17.59 -4.61 -20.63
C THR A 287 -17.07 -5.73 -21.54
N GLU A 288 -17.68 -6.91 -21.47
CA GLU A 288 -17.45 -7.96 -22.46
C GLU A 288 -17.70 -7.43 -23.88
N GLY A 289 -16.86 -7.83 -24.83
CA GLY A 289 -16.92 -7.40 -26.21
C GLY A 289 -16.21 -6.08 -26.48
N ARG A 290 -16.80 -5.24 -27.36
CA ARG A 290 -16.12 -4.05 -27.90
C ARG A 290 -16.33 -2.83 -27.00
N ASN A 291 -15.23 -2.20 -26.63
CA ASN A 291 -15.13 -0.98 -25.85
C ASN A 291 -14.48 0.11 -26.71
N THR A 292 -14.96 1.35 -26.61
CA THR A 292 -14.41 2.48 -27.35
C THR A 292 -14.41 3.72 -26.48
N PHE A 293 -13.27 4.41 -26.42
CA PHE A 293 -13.15 5.66 -25.69
C PHE A 293 -12.14 6.60 -26.37
N THR A 294 -12.19 7.87 -25.99
CA THR A 294 -11.16 8.86 -26.37
C THR A 294 -10.28 9.14 -25.17
N ALA A 295 -8.96 9.10 -25.37
CA ALA A 295 -7.99 9.41 -24.33
C ALA A 295 -8.13 10.88 -23.90
N SER A 296 -8.40 11.14 -22.63
CA SER A 296 -8.52 12.50 -22.07
C SER A 296 -7.15 13.10 -21.71
N ARG A 297 -6.11 12.27 -21.72
CA ARG A 297 -4.73 12.59 -21.35
C ARG A 297 -3.72 11.70 -22.08
N ASP A 298 -2.46 12.13 -22.03
CA ASP A 298 -1.31 11.31 -22.42
C ASP A 298 -0.99 10.27 -21.35
N GLY A 299 -0.54 9.08 -21.75
CA GLY A 299 -0.07 8.06 -20.82
C GLY A 299 0.06 6.67 -21.41
N LEU A 300 0.67 5.76 -20.66
CA LEU A 300 0.61 4.33 -20.96
C LEU A 300 -0.78 3.78 -20.65
N LEU A 301 -1.23 2.81 -21.45
CA LEU A 301 -2.41 2.01 -21.14
C LEU A 301 -2.06 0.97 -20.08
N TYR A 302 -2.98 0.74 -19.13
CA TYR A 302 -2.90 -0.34 -18.15
C TYR A 302 -4.25 -1.04 -18.02
N PHE A 303 -4.24 -2.26 -17.49
CA PHE A 303 -5.43 -3.06 -17.25
C PHE A 303 -5.52 -3.43 -15.78
N GLU A 304 -6.41 -2.78 -15.03
CA GLU A 304 -6.75 -3.18 -13.67
C GLU A 304 -7.84 -4.25 -13.75
N TYR A 305 -7.44 -5.50 -13.61
CA TYR A 305 -8.34 -6.65 -13.59
C TYR A 305 -8.24 -7.34 -12.23
N VAL A 306 -9.27 -7.17 -11.40
CA VAL A 306 -9.22 -7.57 -9.99
C VAL A 306 -10.37 -8.49 -9.61
N ASP A 307 -10.13 -9.44 -8.72
CA ASP A 307 -11.14 -10.26 -8.05
C ASP A 307 -11.00 -10.06 -6.53
N SER A 308 -12.02 -9.45 -5.93
CA SER A 308 -12.07 -9.14 -4.51
C SER A 308 -12.30 -10.36 -3.62
N GLY A 309 -12.70 -11.50 -4.19
CA GLY A 309 -13.12 -12.69 -3.44
C GLY A 309 -14.60 -12.67 -3.02
N PHE A 310 -15.31 -11.55 -3.16
CA PHE A 310 -16.74 -11.45 -2.86
C PHE A 310 -17.65 -11.93 -4.00
N ASN A 311 -17.12 -12.12 -5.22
CA ASN A 311 -17.86 -12.81 -6.27
C ASN A 311 -18.09 -14.26 -5.86
N GLU A 312 -19.26 -14.82 -6.18
CA GLU A 312 -19.58 -16.22 -5.87
C GLU A 312 -18.58 -17.20 -6.47
N ARG A 313 -18.05 -16.85 -7.64
CA ARG A 313 -17.06 -17.64 -8.36
C ARG A 313 -15.78 -16.82 -8.54
N PRO A 314 -14.61 -17.46 -8.49
CA PRO A 314 -13.37 -16.81 -8.90
C PRO A 314 -13.46 -16.32 -10.34
N LEU A 315 -12.96 -15.11 -10.58
CA LEU A 315 -12.82 -14.62 -11.95
C LEU A 315 -11.80 -15.48 -12.71
N THR A 316 -12.12 -15.80 -13.96
CA THR A 316 -11.22 -16.54 -14.87
C THR A 316 -10.30 -15.58 -15.61
N SER A 317 -9.27 -16.11 -16.29
CA SER A 317 -8.44 -15.24 -17.14
C SER A 317 -9.23 -14.77 -18.37
N ILE A 318 -8.94 -13.54 -18.81
CA ILE A 318 -9.59 -12.87 -19.94
C ILE A 318 -8.58 -12.55 -21.05
N ASP A 319 -9.07 -12.38 -22.27
CA ASP A 319 -8.28 -11.90 -23.39
C ASP A 319 -8.66 -10.46 -23.75
N VAL A 320 -7.64 -9.62 -23.92
CA VAL A 320 -7.79 -8.21 -24.31
C VAL A 320 -7.00 -7.96 -25.59
N THR A 321 -7.65 -7.36 -26.60
CA THR A 321 -7.01 -6.96 -27.86
C THR A 321 -7.25 -5.48 -28.12
N VAL A 322 -6.18 -4.68 -28.22
CA VAL A 322 -6.28 -3.26 -28.62
C VAL A 322 -6.27 -3.17 -30.15
N ARG A 323 -7.43 -2.91 -30.74
CA ARG A 323 -7.65 -2.87 -32.20
C ARG A 323 -7.17 -1.57 -32.83
N GLU A 324 -7.44 -0.46 -32.17
CA GLU A 324 -7.13 0.89 -32.64
C GLU A 324 -6.63 1.74 -31.47
N GLY A 325 -5.78 2.71 -31.77
CA GLY A 325 -5.12 3.56 -30.78
C GLY A 325 -3.95 2.86 -30.07
N GLY A 326 -3.08 3.65 -29.46
CA GLY A 326 -1.89 3.18 -28.75
C GLY A 326 -0.73 2.87 -29.70
N ARG A 327 0.45 3.41 -29.41
CA ARG A 327 1.71 3.01 -30.06
C ARG A 327 2.53 2.14 -29.11
N PRO A 328 3.14 1.05 -29.58
CA PRO A 328 4.11 0.30 -28.79
C PRO A 328 5.28 1.18 -28.34
N VAL A 329 5.70 1.02 -27.09
CA VAL A 329 6.96 1.56 -26.57
C VAL A 329 7.96 0.41 -26.36
N PRO A 330 9.26 0.67 -26.15
CA PRO A 330 10.18 -0.37 -25.69
C PRO A 330 9.66 -0.97 -24.39
N PHE A 331 9.29 -2.25 -24.46
CA PHE A 331 8.64 -2.97 -23.38
C PHE A 331 9.39 -4.29 -23.09
N TYR A 332 10.08 -4.35 -21.95
CA TYR A 332 10.80 -5.54 -21.52
C TYR A 332 9.95 -6.37 -20.58
N VAL A 333 9.74 -7.65 -20.90
CA VAL A 333 9.07 -8.62 -20.02
C VAL A 333 10.07 -9.70 -19.62
N GLU A 334 10.32 -9.84 -18.33
CA GLU A 334 11.22 -10.85 -17.77
C GLU A 334 10.84 -12.27 -18.21
N GLY A 335 11.86 -13.06 -18.57
CA GLY A 335 11.67 -14.44 -19.05
C GLY A 335 11.11 -14.56 -20.48
N VAL A 336 10.65 -13.47 -21.09
CA VAL A 336 10.10 -13.45 -22.46
C VAL A 336 10.99 -12.66 -23.41
N THR A 337 11.37 -11.44 -23.01
CA THR A 337 12.15 -10.53 -23.86
C THR A 337 13.63 -10.86 -23.76
N THR A 338 14.26 -11.20 -24.89
CA THR A 338 15.72 -11.35 -24.94
C THR A 338 16.42 -10.00 -25.03
N LEU A 339 17.69 -9.91 -24.60
CA LEU A 339 18.47 -8.67 -24.72
C LEU A 339 18.59 -8.17 -26.16
N ALA A 340 18.65 -9.08 -27.15
CA ALA A 340 18.67 -8.71 -28.56
C ALA A 340 17.33 -8.10 -29.01
N ALA A 341 16.21 -8.68 -28.60
CA ALA A 341 14.87 -8.14 -28.86
C ALA A 341 14.68 -6.78 -28.17
N TRP A 342 15.15 -6.64 -26.93
CA TRP A 342 15.14 -5.37 -26.20
C TRP A 342 15.86 -4.26 -26.96
N ARG A 343 17.10 -4.51 -27.39
CA ARG A 343 17.88 -3.56 -28.20
C ARG A 343 17.19 -3.22 -29.53
N ALA A 344 16.57 -4.20 -30.17
CA ALA A 344 15.80 -3.96 -31.39
C ALA A 344 14.57 -3.08 -31.15
N MET A 345 13.84 -3.27 -30.04
CA MET A 345 12.71 -2.41 -29.66
C MET A 345 13.16 -0.98 -29.33
N LEU A 346 14.27 -0.82 -28.62
CA LEU A 346 14.86 0.51 -28.36
C LEU A 346 15.19 1.26 -29.65
N GLN A 347 15.61 0.56 -30.71
CA GLN A 347 15.86 1.15 -32.03
C GLN A 347 14.57 1.41 -32.81
N ARG A 348 13.63 0.46 -32.81
CA ARG A 348 12.36 0.54 -33.53
C ARG A 348 11.48 1.68 -33.03
N HIS A 349 11.42 1.85 -31.71
CA HIS A 349 10.61 2.85 -31.01
C HIS A 349 11.50 3.93 -30.39
N ALA A 350 12.40 4.49 -31.21
CA ALA A 350 13.37 5.49 -30.76
C ALA A 350 12.72 6.83 -30.34
N ASP A 351 11.51 7.13 -30.84
CA ASP A 351 10.72 8.31 -30.52
C ASP A 351 9.75 8.10 -29.34
N ALA A 352 9.72 6.90 -28.74
CA ALA A 352 8.86 6.63 -27.60
C ALA A 352 9.23 7.52 -26.40
N PRO A 353 8.24 8.16 -25.74
CA PRO A 353 8.50 9.06 -24.61
C PRO A 353 8.94 8.30 -23.35
N LEU A 354 8.49 7.05 -23.22
CA LEU A 354 8.67 6.19 -22.06
C LEU A 354 9.25 4.84 -22.48
N ILE A 355 9.85 4.15 -21.52
CA ILE A 355 10.08 2.71 -21.58
C ILE A 355 9.40 2.05 -20.38
N GLU A 356 9.11 0.76 -20.52
CA GLU A 356 8.55 -0.04 -19.44
C GLU A 356 9.29 -1.38 -19.31
N MET A 357 9.69 -1.75 -18.09
CA MET A 357 10.36 -3.01 -17.78
C MET A 357 9.60 -3.73 -16.67
N VAL A 358 9.25 -4.98 -16.88
CA VAL A 358 8.33 -5.73 -16.01
C VAL A 358 8.97 -7.04 -15.59
N GLY A 359 9.08 -7.22 -14.27
CA GLY A 359 9.42 -8.48 -13.63
C GLY A 359 8.21 -9.15 -13.00
N ALA A 360 8.46 -10.23 -12.26
CA ALA A 360 7.41 -10.94 -11.52
C ALA A 360 6.67 -10.03 -10.52
N ARG A 361 7.42 -9.32 -9.66
CA ARG A 361 6.89 -8.47 -8.57
C ARG A 361 7.35 -7.01 -8.65
N THR A 362 7.92 -6.62 -9.78
CA THR A 362 8.48 -5.28 -10.00
C THR A 362 8.09 -4.75 -11.36
N MET A 363 7.98 -3.43 -11.45
CA MET A 363 7.73 -2.72 -12.71
C MET A 363 8.48 -1.40 -12.69
N PHE A 364 8.98 -0.98 -13.85
CA PHE A 364 9.65 0.31 -14.03
C PHE A 364 8.99 1.06 -15.17
N THR A 365 8.57 2.29 -14.93
CA THR A 365 8.14 3.24 -15.96
C THR A 365 8.99 4.49 -15.86
N VAL A 366 9.85 4.71 -16.84
CA VAL A 366 10.78 5.85 -16.87
C VAL A 366 10.80 6.49 -18.25
N ALA A 367 11.17 7.77 -18.31
CA ALA A 367 11.37 8.44 -19.58
C ALA A 367 12.49 7.76 -20.37
N ARG A 368 12.29 7.62 -21.68
CA ARG A 368 13.27 7.00 -22.58
C ARG A 368 14.63 7.70 -22.49
N ALA A 369 14.61 9.03 -22.48
CA ALA A 369 15.83 9.84 -22.35
C ALA A 369 16.59 9.58 -21.03
N MET A 370 15.86 9.30 -19.94
CA MET A 370 16.46 9.01 -18.63
C MET A 370 17.17 7.66 -18.64
N TYR A 371 16.52 6.64 -19.19
CA TYR A 371 17.12 5.31 -19.32
C TYR A 371 18.39 5.33 -20.19
N ASP A 372 18.35 6.02 -21.32
CA ASP A 372 19.52 6.17 -22.20
C ASP A 372 20.66 6.91 -21.49
N LYS A 373 20.34 8.00 -20.77
CA LYS A 373 21.31 8.77 -19.97
C LYS A 373 21.96 7.94 -18.86
N ALA A 374 21.18 7.08 -18.20
CA ALA A 374 21.66 6.20 -17.15
C ALA A 374 22.56 5.06 -17.67
N GLY A 375 22.80 4.98 -18.99
CA GLY A 375 23.69 3.97 -19.58
C GLY A 375 22.98 2.72 -20.09
N ALA A 376 21.64 2.76 -20.20
CA ALA A 376 20.82 1.70 -20.78
C ALA A 376 21.13 0.31 -20.21
N SER A 377 21.06 0.19 -18.87
CA SER A 377 21.37 -1.07 -18.19
C SER A 377 20.52 -2.23 -18.66
N ASP A 378 21.11 -3.43 -18.60
CA ASP A 378 20.40 -4.67 -18.90
C ASP A 378 19.19 -4.83 -17.96
N PRO A 379 17.95 -4.81 -18.49
CA PRO A 379 16.75 -4.95 -17.67
C PRO A 379 16.76 -6.22 -16.82
N ALA A 380 17.33 -7.33 -17.31
CA ALA A 380 17.41 -8.58 -16.55
C ALA A 380 18.25 -8.44 -15.28
N ALA A 381 19.38 -7.73 -15.38
CA ALA A 381 20.27 -7.51 -14.24
C ALA A 381 19.62 -6.59 -13.18
N LEU A 382 18.93 -5.54 -13.64
CA LEU A 382 18.21 -4.62 -12.75
C LEU A 382 17.06 -5.32 -12.03
N LEU A 383 16.16 -5.96 -12.78
CA LEU A 383 15.00 -6.66 -12.21
C LEU A 383 15.45 -7.78 -11.26
N GLY A 384 16.45 -8.57 -11.65
CA GLY A 384 17.02 -9.62 -10.80
C GLY A 384 17.72 -9.08 -9.54
N TYR A 385 18.29 -7.88 -9.58
CA TYR A 385 18.81 -7.22 -8.38
C TYR A 385 17.68 -6.85 -7.42
N VAL A 386 16.66 -6.13 -7.90
CA VAL A 386 15.53 -5.69 -7.07
C VAL A 386 14.77 -6.88 -6.49
N GLU A 387 14.56 -7.93 -7.28
CA GLU A 387 13.90 -9.17 -6.82
C GLU A 387 14.66 -9.84 -5.67
N ARG A 388 16.01 -9.81 -5.67
CA ARG A 388 16.81 -10.30 -4.53
C ARG A 388 16.60 -9.47 -3.26
N ILE A 389 16.55 -8.13 -3.38
CA ILE A 389 16.27 -7.26 -2.24
C ILE A 389 14.87 -7.51 -1.69
N MET A 390 13.87 -7.64 -2.57
CA MET A 390 12.52 -8.02 -2.17
C MET A 390 12.52 -9.36 -1.44
N GLY A 391 13.28 -10.36 -1.91
CA GLY A 391 13.47 -11.62 -1.20
C GLY A 391 14.01 -11.47 0.22
N TYR A 392 14.97 -10.56 0.45
CA TYR A 392 15.45 -10.28 1.81
C TYR A 392 14.41 -9.59 2.68
N HIS A 393 13.56 -8.73 2.10
CA HIS A 393 12.46 -8.11 2.83
C HIS A 393 11.35 -9.11 3.13
N ASP A 394 11.04 -10.01 2.20
CA ASP A 394 10.13 -11.15 2.39
C ASP A 394 10.61 -12.00 3.57
N GLU A 395 11.90 -12.32 3.63
CA GLU A 395 12.51 -13.04 4.75
C GLU A 395 12.27 -12.32 6.09
N LEU A 396 12.57 -11.01 6.20
CA LEU A 396 12.40 -10.27 7.45
C LEU A 396 10.92 -10.17 7.87
N SER A 397 10.02 -10.01 6.91
CA SER A 397 8.57 -9.96 7.12
C SER A 397 7.95 -11.35 7.32
N GLY A 398 8.72 -12.44 7.23
CA GLY A 398 8.22 -13.80 7.35
C GLY A 398 7.24 -14.20 6.24
N LEU A 399 7.41 -13.67 5.03
CA LEU A 399 6.63 -14.05 3.84
C LEU A 399 7.26 -15.29 3.18
N ASP A 400 7.19 -16.43 3.86
CA ASP A 400 7.83 -17.69 3.49
C ASP A 400 6.89 -18.70 2.81
N GLY A 401 5.63 -18.34 2.59
CA GLY A 401 4.60 -19.19 2.00
C GLY A 401 4.11 -20.32 2.91
N ALA A 402 4.37 -20.26 4.23
CA ALA A 402 3.88 -21.28 5.17
C ALA A 402 2.35 -21.29 5.33
N SER A 403 1.67 -20.20 4.95
CA SER A 403 0.22 -20.06 4.92
C SER A 403 -0.19 -19.05 3.86
N ALA A 404 -1.49 -18.97 3.53
CA ALA A 404 -2.01 -17.95 2.61
C ALA A 404 -1.71 -16.51 3.09
N LEU A 405 -1.66 -16.29 4.41
CA LEU A 405 -1.30 -14.99 5.01
C LEU A 405 0.19 -14.68 4.92
N ASP A 406 1.04 -15.69 4.72
CA ASP A 406 2.50 -15.58 4.68
C ASP A 406 3.07 -15.71 3.27
N MET A 407 2.24 -15.66 2.23
CA MET A 407 2.72 -15.62 0.85
C MET A 407 3.40 -14.27 0.55
N PRO A 408 4.53 -14.24 -0.18
CA PRO A 408 5.01 -13.02 -0.81
C PRO A 408 3.91 -12.36 -1.63
N SER A 409 3.95 -11.03 -1.73
CA SER A 409 2.91 -10.32 -2.49
C SER A 409 2.91 -10.75 -3.95
N PRO A 410 1.73 -11.07 -4.52
CA PRO A 410 1.59 -11.30 -5.96
C PRO A 410 1.55 -9.98 -6.76
N LEU A 411 1.42 -8.83 -6.08
CA LEU A 411 1.35 -7.51 -6.68
C LEU A 411 2.74 -6.95 -6.96
N ARG A 412 2.81 -5.83 -7.70
CA ARG A 412 4.08 -5.22 -8.07
C ARG A 412 4.40 -3.98 -7.24
N VAL A 413 5.68 -3.80 -6.93
CA VAL A 413 6.24 -2.49 -6.60
C VAL A 413 6.59 -1.79 -7.92
N HIS A 414 5.97 -0.63 -8.18
CA HIS A 414 6.17 0.13 -9.40
C HIS A 414 7.16 1.27 -9.17
N PHE A 415 8.33 1.24 -9.81
CA PHE A 415 9.26 2.36 -9.84
C PHE A 415 8.87 3.32 -10.96
N VAL A 416 8.52 4.54 -10.62
CA VAL A 416 7.98 5.53 -11.57
C VAL A 416 8.84 6.77 -11.55
N GLN A 417 9.27 7.24 -12.72
CA GLN A 417 9.87 8.57 -12.82
C GLN A 417 8.81 9.63 -12.52
N ASP A 418 9.05 10.43 -11.49
CA ASP A 418 8.13 11.51 -11.12
C ASP A 418 8.36 12.73 -12.01
N THR A 419 7.47 12.90 -12.97
CA THR A 419 7.43 14.07 -13.87
C THR A 419 6.25 14.99 -13.56
N ILE A 420 5.52 14.74 -12.48
CA ILE A 420 4.28 15.44 -12.14
C ILE A 420 4.52 16.41 -10.99
N SER A 421 5.23 15.99 -9.95
CA SER A 421 5.53 16.84 -8.80
C SER A 421 6.53 17.94 -9.17
N THR A 422 6.41 19.10 -8.51
CA THR A 422 7.26 20.25 -8.84
C THR A 422 8.69 20.07 -8.31
N HIS A 423 9.65 20.81 -8.88
CA HIS A 423 11.02 20.78 -8.35
C HIS A 423 11.09 21.16 -6.86
N ASP A 424 10.31 22.17 -6.44
CA ASP A 424 10.25 22.60 -5.04
C ASP A 424 9.69 21.52 -4.11
N ASP A 425 8.73 20.72 -4.60
CA ASP A 425 8.17 19.58 -3.88
C ASP A 425 9.23 18.48 -3.69
N LEU A 426 10.09 18.29 -4.69
CA LEU A 426 11.05 17.20 -4.77
C LEU A 426 12.48 17.58 -4.34
N GLN A 427 12.74 18.84 -4.00
CA GLN A 427 14.10 19.39 -3.77
C GLN A 427 14.90 18.66 -2.68
N ASN A 428 14.24 17.96 -1.76
CA ASN A 428 14.86 17.20 -0.68
C ASN A 428 14.60 15.69 -0.79
N ALA A 429 13.95 15.22 -1.86
CA ALA A 429 13.65 13.81 -2.08
C ALA A 429 14.72 13.19 -2.98
N TYR A 430 15.46 12.21 -2.45
CA TYR A 430 16.34 11.39 -3.28
C TYR A 430 15.50 10.31 -3.99
N LEU A 431 14.85 9.46 -3.21
CA LEU A 431 13.78 8.56 -3.61
C LEU A 431 12.63 8.77 -2.62
N TYR A 432 11.44 8.27 -2.93
CA TYR A 432 10.35 8.21 -1.95
C TYR A 432 9.41 7.04 -2.24
N ALA A 433 8.86 6.44 -1.20
CA ALA A 433 7.80 5.43 -1.28
C ALA A 433 6.43 6.00 -0.88
N THR A 434 5.38 5.46 -1.50
CA THR A 434 3.98 5.85 -1.29
C THR A 434 3.08 4.72 -1.79
N TYR A 435 1.76 4.92 -1.77
CA TYR A 435 0.85 3.98 -2.43
C TYR A 435 1.23 3.77 -3.90
N TYR A 436 1.17 2.51 -4.30
CA TYR A 436 1.41 1.95 -5.63
C TYR A 436 2.86 1.97 -6.11
N MET A 437 3.69 2.93 -5.67
CA MET A 437 4.97 3.21 -6.32
C MET A 437 6.11 3.66 -5.41
N ILE A 438 7.32 3.51 -5.94
CA ILE A 438 8.51 4.23 -5.50
C ILE A 438 8.81 5.29 -6.56
N GLY A 439 8.79 6.56 -6.16
CA GLY A 439 9.03 7.70 -7.03
C GLY A 439 10.52 7.96 -7.25
N LEU A 440 10.88 8.26 -8.49
CA LEU A 440 12.22 8.66 -8.93
C LEU A 440 12.21 10.15 -9.31
N PRO A 441 12.43 11.08 -8.36
CA PRO A 441 12.17 12.51 -8.52
C PRO A 441 13.23 13.30 -9.31
N LEU A 442 14.48 12.86 -9.30
CA LEU A 442 15.62 13.56 -9.92
C LEU A 442 16.38 12.62 -10.85
N ASN A 443 17.10 13.20 -11.82
CA ASN A 443 18.02 12.47 -12.69
C ASN A 443 19.01 11.59 -11.88
N SER A 444 19.47 12.06 -10.71
CA SER A 444 20.46 11.32 -9.90
C SER A 444 19.93 10.01 -9.33
N ALA A 445 18.68 9.96 -8.90
CA ALA A 445 18.10 8.77 -8.27
C ALA A 445 17.79 7.68 -9.30
N ALA A 446 17.26 8.07 -10.45
CA ALA A 446 17.08 7.16 -11.58
C ALA A 446 18.45 6.76 -12.19
N GLU A 447 19.47 7.62 -12.23
CA GLU A 447 20.83 7.25 -12.63
C GLU A 447 21.44 6.20 -11.70
N THR A 448 21.25 6.31 -10.39
CA THR A 448 21.70 5.32 -9.42
C THR A 448 20.97 4.00 -9.59
N LEU A 449 19.63 4.02 -9.55
CA LEU A 449 18.83 2.80 -9.56
C LEU A 449 18.94 2.05 -10.90
N LEU A 450 18.94 2.79 -12.02
CA LEU A 450 19.10 2.21 -13.34
C LEU A 450 20.56 1.82 -13.63
N GLN A 451 21.51 1.97 -12.70
CA GLN A 451 22.89 1.47 -12.82
C GLN A 451 23.14 0.39 -11.75
N PRO A 452 23.10 -0.92 -12.07
CA PRO A 452 23.25 -1.98 -11.08
C PRO A 452 24.52 -1.90 -10.22
N ALA A 453 25.61 -1.32 -10.74
CA ALA A 453 26.84 -1.12 -9.97
C ALA A 453 26.72 -0.05 -8.85
N LYS A 454 25.65 0.75 -8.88
CA LYS A 454 25.31 1.79 -7.89
C LYS A 454 24.02 1.49 -7.14
N SER A 455 23.32 0.40 -7.47
CA SER A 455 22.06 0.06 -6.82
C SER A 455 22.23 -0.51 -5.42
N ASP A 456 23.46 -0.86 -5.00
CA ASP A 456 23.85 -1.26 -3.63
C ASP A 456 23.86 -0.07 -2.64
N GLU A 457 22.86 0.80 -2.75
CA GLU A 457 22.72 1.99 -1.92
C GLU A 457 21.59 1.83 -0.92
N TRP A 458 21.87 2.25 0.31
CA TRP A 458 20.93 2.24 1.44
C TRP A 458 19.56 2.83 1.09
N GLY A 459 19.53 3.91 0.30
CA GLY A 459 18.29 4.60 -0.08
C GLY A 459 17.32 3.72 -0.87
N VAL A 460 17.82 2.85 -1.76
CA VAL A 460 16.97 1.93 -2.53
C VAL A 460 16.33 0.90 -1.60
N TRP A 461 17.12 0.27 -0.72
CA TRP A 461 16.61 -0.70 0.25
C TRP A 461 15.63 -0.04 1.24
N HIS A 462 15.89 1.21 1.61
CA HIS A 462 15.06 1.98 2.52
C HIS A 462 13.67 2.23 1.92
N GLU A 463 13.57 2.79 0.72
CA GLU A 463 12.25 3.01 0.08
C GLU A 463 11.51 1.70 -0.20
N MET A 464 12.23 0.67 -0.62
CA MET A 464 11.64 -0.67 -0.75
C MET A 464 11.16 -1.20 0.60
N GLY A 465 11.86 -0.91 1.70
CA GLY A 465 11.47 -1.30 3.05
C GLY A 465 10.14 -0.65 3.47
N HIS A 466 9.87 0.58 3.04
CA HIS A 466 8.58 1.24 3.32
C HIS A 466 7.39 0.47 2.70
N MET A 467 7.58 -0.17 1.54
CA MET A 467 6.54 -1.02 0.93
C MET A 467 6.20 -2.27 1.77
N TYR A 468 7.11 -2.67 2.66
CA TYR A 468 6.98 -3.84 3.55
C TYR A 468 6.62 -3.48 4.99
N GLN A 469 6.79 -2.21 5.37
CA GLN A 469 6.63 -1.75 6.74
C GLN A 469 5.21 -1.94 7.25
N GLN A 470 5.07 -2.67 8.35
CA GLN A 470 3.78 -2.89 9.01
C GLN A 470 3.41 -1.71 9.89
N TRP A 471 2.26 -1.09 9.60
CA TRP A 471 1.79 0.09 10.33
C TRP A 471 1.36 -0.22 11.75
N ASP A 472 0.89 -1.43 12.01
CA ASP A 472 0.39 -1.85 13.32
C ASP A 472 1.45 -1.85 14.45
N TRP A 473 2.72 -1.73 14.11
CA TRP A 473 3.80 -1.47 15.07
C TRP A 473 4.77 -0.38 14.60
N THR A 474 4.31 0.49 13.68
CA THR A 474 5.03 1.67 13.22
C THR A 474 4.21 2.92 13.56
N TRP A 475 4.22 3.29 14.85
CA TRP A 475 3.57 4.51 15.33
C TRP A 475 4.34 5.77 14.91
N PRO A 476 3.74 6.97 15.03
CA PRO A 476 4.42 8.23 14.72
C PRO A 476 5.75 8.38 15.48
N GLY A 477 6.81 8.73 14.75
CA GLY A 477 8.17 8.89 15.29
C GLY A 477 9.08 7.66 15.16
N VAL A 478 8.55 6.49 14.79
CA VAL A 478 9.36 5.31 14.43
C VAL A 478 9.27 4.89 12.96
N THR A 479 8.51 5.59 12.12
CA THR A 479 8.45 5.38 10.66
C THR A 479 9.83 5.25 10.02
N GLU A 480 10.66 6.27 10.16
CA GLU A 480 12.01 6.29 9.59
C GLU A 480 12.97 5.35 10.35
N THR A 481 12.52 4.78 11.47
CA THR A 481 13.30 3.81 12.25
C THR A 481 13.02 2.38 11.81
N THR A 482 11.76 1.93 11.82
CA THR A 482 11.43 0.52 11.58
C THR A 482 11.67 0.11 10.13
N VAL A 483 11.58 1.04 9.18
CA VAL A 483 11.98 0.81 7.78
C VAL A 483 13.45 0.40 7.67
N ASN A 484 14.33 0.95 8.51
CA ASN A 484 15.76 0.68 8.45
C ASN A 484 16.13 -0.72 8.98
N LEU A 485 15.18 -1.49 9.53
CA LEU A 485 15.37 -2.92 9.79
C LEU A 485 15.51 -3.70 8.49
N TYR A 486 14.73 -3.34 7.47
CA TYR A 486 14.82 -3.92 6.12
C TYR A 486 16.18 -3.60 5.50
N SER A 487 16.60 -2.33 5.54
CA SER A 487 17.90 -1.90 5.02
C SER A 487 19.08 -2.56 5.74
N LEU A 488 19.03 -2.70 7.07
CA LEU A 488 20.05 -3.45 7.84
C LEU A 488 20.07 -4.94 7.44
N HIS A 489 18.90 -5.54 7.23
CA HIS A 489 18.81 -6.93 6.81
C HIS A 489 19.38 -7.12 5.41
N ALA A 490 19.00 -6.29 4.44
CA ALA A 490 19.56 -6.29 3.09
C ALA A 490 21.08 -6.10 3.11
N LEU A 491 21.58 -5.13 3.89
CA LEU A 491 23.02 -4.89 4.08
C LEU A 491 23.75 -6.17 4.53
N GLN A 492 23.19 -6.90 5.51
CA GLN A 492 23.76 -8.15 5.99
C GLN A 492 23.73 -9.25 4.93
N ARG A 493 22.61 -9.42 4.23
CA ARG A 493 22.42 -10.48 3.22
C ARG A 493 23.29 -10.27 1.97
N LEU A 494 23.56 -9.03 1.61
CA LEU A 494 24.48 -8.67 0.53
C LEU A 494 25.96 -8.83 0.89
N GLY A 495 26.29 -9.20 2.14
CA GLY A 495 27.67 -9.36 2.58
C GLY A 495 28.37 -8.02 2.88
N THR A 496 27.64 -7.03 3.39
CA THR A 496 28.14 -5.71 3.81
C THR A 496 28.88 -4.94 2.69
N PRO A 497 28.21 -4.66 1.56
CA PRO A 497 28.79 -3.87 0.46
C PRO A 497 29.19 -2.43 0.86
N MET A 498 28.68 -1.95 1.99
CA MET A 498 28.99 -0.65 2.58
C MET A 498 29.10 -0.73 4.11
N PRO A 499 29.77 0.23 4.78
CA PRO A 499 29.72 0.33 6.23
C PRO A 499 28.28 0.58 6.73
N SER A 500 27.90 -0.04 7.85
CA SER A 500 26.60 0.22 8.47
C SER A 500 26.50 1.70 8.89
N PRO A 501 25.38 2.39 8.62
CA PRO A 501 25.12 3.72 9.14
C PRO A 501 25.21 3.80 10.67
N LEU A 502 24.98 2.71 11.41
CA LEU A 502 25.12 2.70 12.87
C LEU A 502 26.56 2.96 13.35
N LEU A 503 27.55 2.71 12.50
CA LEU A 503 28.97 2.96 12.78
C LEU A 503 29.44 4.37 12.39
N GLN A 504 28.57 5.18 11.79
CA GLN A 504 28.90 6.54 11.39
C GLN A 504 29.09 7.44 12.63
N VAL A 505 30.20 8.17 12.66
CA VAL A 505 30.52 9.16 13.70
C VAL A 505 29.78 10.45 13.41
N VAL A 506 28.89 10.86 14.31
CA VAL A 506 27.89 11.93 14.06
C VAL A 506 27.73 12.91 15.22
N ASP A 507 28.37 12.69 16.38
CA ASP A 507 28.28 13.66 17.46
C ASP A 507 28.99 14.97 17.08
N PRO A 508 28.60 16.12 17.66
CA PRO A 508 29.18 17.42 17.33
C PRO A 508 30.70 17.52 17.53
N ARG A 509 31.30 16.60 18.29
CA ARG A 509 32.75 16.55 18.53
C ARG A 509 33.49 15.58 17.61
N GLY A 510 32.79 14.83 16.75
CA GLY A 510 33.38 13.89 15.79
C GLY A 510 34.09 12.70 16.43
N ARG A 511 33.58 12.16 17.54
CA ARG A 511 34.19 11.08 18.33
C ARG A 511 33.28 9.87 18.59
N LYS A 512 31.97 10.01 18.46
CA LYS A 512 30.97 9.01 18.86
C LYS A 512 30.11 8.63 17.67
N ASN A 513 29.99 7.32 17.44
CA ASN A 513 29.03 6.79 16.48
C ASN A 513 27.65 6.59 17.11
N ARG A 514 26.66 6.18 16.32
CA ARG A 514 25.27 5.97 16.78
C ARG A 514 25.16 4.87 17.85
N LEU A 515 26.03 3.86 17.84
CA LEU A 515 26.09 2.86 18.92
C LEU A 515 26.59 3.48 20.24
N ASP A 516 27.60 4.35 20.19
CA ASP A 516 28.08 5.07 21.36
C ASP A 516 27.03 6.04 21.92
N LEU A 517 26.26 6.69 21.04
CA LEU A 517 25.14 7.55 21.42
C LEU A 517 23.98 6.76 22.03
N ALA A 518 23.69 5.57 21.53
CA ALA A 518 22.72 4.66 22.14
C ALA A 518 23.15 4.21 23.54
N ALA A 519 24.43 3.86 23.74
CA ALA A 519 24.96 3.51 25.05
C ALA A 519 24.85 4.69 26.04
N GLN A 520 25.11 5.92 25.57
CA GLN A 520 24.90 7.13 26.38
C GLN A 520 23.44 7.34 26.73
N TYR A 521 22.53 7.16 25.76
CA TYR A 521 21.10 7.27 25.98
C TYR A 521 20.63 6.31 27.07
N LEU A 522 21.02 5.03 26.99
CA LEU A 522 20.69 4.01 27.98
C LEU A 522 21.21 4.34 29.38
N ALA A 523 22.38 4.99 29.48
CA ALA A 523 22.97 5.41 30.75
C ALA A 523 22.27 6.61 31.41
N GLN A 524 21.37 7.32 30.72
CA GLN A 524 20.66 8.47 31.30
C GLN A 524 19.69 8.04 32.42
N PRO A 525 19.62 8.79 33.55
CA PRO A 525 18.72 8.46 34.65
C PRO A 525 17.24 8.67 34.32
N SER A 526 16.95 9.63 33.43
CA SER A 526 15.62 9.90 32.89
C SER A 526 15.72 9.88 31.36
N LYS A 527 14.81 9.16 30.72
CA LYS A 527 14.77 8.98 29.27
C LYS A 527 13.35 8.67 28.82
N ASP A 528 13.00 9.17 27.65
CA ASP A 528 11.70 9.01 26.99
C ASP A 528 11.96 8.64 25.53
N PHE A 529 11.66 7.40 25.16
CA PHE A 529 11.92 6.89 23.81
C PHE A 529 11.09 7.62 22.74
N LEU A 530 9.93 8.14 23.15
CA LEU A 530 8.96 8.75 22.26
C LEU A 530 9.29 10.22 21.94
N ARG A 531 10.30 10.79 22.60
CA ARG A 531 10.69 12.21 22.41
C ARG A 531 12.11 12.35 21.90
N ASP A 532 12.25 12.94 20.71
CA ASP A 532 13.55 13.20 20.08
C ASP A 532 14.50 14.01 20.98
N ALA A 533 13.96 14.95 21.76
CA ALA A 533 14.71 15.75 22.71
C ALA A 533 15.33 14.94 23.86
N SER A 534 14.91 13.69 24.08
CA SER A 534 15.50 12.80 25.09
C SER A 534 16.81 12.16 24.63
N PHE A 535 17.13 12.21 23.33
CA PHE A 535 18.33 11.58 22.78
C PHE A 535 19.55 12.53 22.87
N PRO A 536 20.78 12.00 23.09
CA PRO A 536 21.98 12.82 23.22
C PRO A 536 22.24 13.76 22.04
N VAL A 537 21.80 13.34 20.85
CA VAL A 537 21.79 14.16 19.62
C VAL A 537 20.40 13.98 18.99
N PRO A 538 19.47 14.94 19.17
CA PRO A 538 18.08 14.78 18.70
C PRO A 538 17.94 14.50 17.21
N SER A 539 18.82 15.05 16.37
CA SER A 539 18.83 14.77 14.92
C SER A 539 19.20 13.33 14.56
N GLU A 540 19.74 12.56 15.51
CA GLU A 540 20.11 11.15 15.35
C GLU A 540 19.12 10.20 16.02
N ALA A 541 17.97 10.70 16.50
CA ALA A 541 16.98 9.91 17.24
C ALA A 541 16.54 8.66 16.47
N VAL A 542 16.28 8.77 15.15
CA VAL A 542 15.93 7.64 14.27
C VAL A 542 16.94 6.50 14.38
N TRP A 543 18.23 6.82 14.25
CA TRP A 543 19.30 5.83 14.29
C TRP A 543 19.52 5.24 15.68
N ILE A 544 19.36 6.06 16.72
CA ILE A 544 19.49 5.58 18.09
C ILE A 544 18.31 4.67 18.47
N ARG A 545 17.10 4.98 18.01
CA ARG A 545 15.94 4.08 18.15
C ARG A 545 16.18 2.77 17.41
N LEU A 546 16.78 2.79 16.22
CA LEU A 546 17.09 1.60 15.44
C LEU A 546 17.98 0.61 16.21
N VAL A 547 18.87 1.11 17.08
CA VAL A 547 19.70 0.26 17.95
C VAL A 547 18.85 -0.63 18.87
N MET A 548 17.73 -0.14 19.41
CA MET A 548 16.82 -0.97 20.21
C MET A 548 16.28 -2.15 19.40
N TYR A 549 15.80 -1.89 18.19
CA TYR A 549 15.24 -2.93 17.32
C TYR A 549 16.33 -3.92 16.86
N GLU A 550 17.52 -3.42 16.49
CA GLU A 550 18.64 -4.28 16.11
C GLU A 550 19.15 -5.12 17.29
N GLN A 551 19.11 -4.62 18.54
CA GLN A 551 19.39 -5.43 19.73
C GLN A 551 18.41 -6.59 19.88
N LEU A 552 17.11 -6.37 19.65
CA LEU A 552 16.12 -7.46 19.64
C LEU A 552 16.45 -8.49 18.56
N ARG A 553 16.76 -8.06 17.34
CA ARG A 553 17.13 -8.95 16.23
C ARG A 553 18.35 -9.81 16.58
N ARG A 554 19.41 -9.18 17.09
CA ARG A 554 20.68 -9.84 17.42
C ARG A 554 20.53 -10.79 18.60
N ALA A 555 19.74 -10.43 19.61
CA ALA A 555 19.59 -11.21 20.82
C ALA A 555 18.64 -12.40 20.65
N LEU A 556 17.57 -12.22 19.87
CA LEU A 556 16.49 -13.21 19.70
C LEU A 556 16.60 -13.99 18.38
N GLY A 557 17.56 -13.63 17.53
CA GLY A 557 17.82 -14.21 16.22
C GLY A 557 16.94 -13.62 15.11
N ASP A 558 17.32 -13.89 13.86
CA ASP A 558 16.67 -13.33 12.67
C ASP A 558 15.18 -13.71 12.56
N GLY A 559 14.77 -14.83 13.16
CA GLY A 559 13.37 -15.26 13.18
C GLY A 559 12.45 -14.44 14.09
N PHE A 560 12.96 -13.54 14.94
CA PHE A 560 12.12 -12.74 15.83
C PHE A 560 11.14 -11.84 15.06
N TYR A 561 11.66 -11.02 14.14
CA TYR A 561 10.80 -10.13 13.34
C TYR A 561 9.87 -10.90 12.42
N MET A 562 10.29 -12.06 11.90
CA MET A 562 9.41 -12.96 11.15
C MET A 562 8.17 -13.34 11.98
N ARG A 563 8.39 -13.82 13.21
CA ARG A 563 7.29 -14.20 14.11
C ARG A 563 6.40 -13.02 14.48
N LEU A 564 7.00 -11.85 14.73
CA LEU A 564 6.26 -10.64 15.03
C LEU A 564 5.34 -10.24 13.88
N HIS A 565 5.87 -10.22 12.65
CA HIS A 565 5.08 -9.89 11.45
C HIS A 565 3.92 -10.86 11.25
N LYS A 566 4.19 -12.18 11.35
CA LYS A 566 3.17 -13.23 11.26
C LYS A 566 2.08 -13.04 12.31
N TYR A 567 2.46 -12.72 13.54
CA TYR A 567 1.51 -12.48 14.62
C TYR A 567 0.58 -11.29 14.32
N TYR A 568 1.13 -10.19 13.81
CA TYR A 568 0.34 -9.03 13.41
C TYR A 568 -0.58 -9.32 12.20
N ARG A 569 -0.11 -10.08 11.20
CA ARG A 569 -0.98 -10.49 10.07
C ARG A 569 -2.13 -11.40 10.51
N LEU A 570 -1.88 -12.30 11.46
CA LEU A 570 -2.91 -13.18 12.00
C LEU A 570 -3.90 -12.44 12.92
N HIS A 571 -3.43 -11.37 13.58
CA HIS A 571 -4.17 -10.59 14.56
C HIS A 571 -4.05 -9.09 14.25
N PRO A 572 -4.58 -8.58 13.13
CA PRO A 572 -4.49 -7.16 12.79
C PRO A 572 -5.08 -6.30 13.90
N LEU A 573 -4.61 -5.06 14.06
CA LEU A 573 -5.20 -4.16 15.05
C LEU A 573 -6.65 -3.84 14.70
N THR A 574 -7.52 -3.94 15.69
CA THR A 574 -8.85 -3.30 15.64
C THR A 574 -8.73 -1.79 15.82
N GLU A 575 -9.77 -1.05 15.45
CA GLU A 575 -9.82 0.40 15.68
C GLU A 575 -9.50 0.78 17.15
N ASN A 576 -10.03 0.03 18.12
CA ASN A 576 -9.82 0.26 19.55
C ASN A 576 -8.41 -0.09 20.06
N GLU A 577 -7.67 -0.93 19.34
CA GLU A 577 -6.27 -1.25 19.65
C GLU A 577 -5.29 -0.27 18.96
N GLY A 578 -5.81 0.58 18.08
CA GLY A 578 -5.06 1.61 17.38
C GLY A 578 -4.84 2.91 18.17
N GLY A 579 -3.99 3.77 17.61
CA GLY A 579 -3.64 5.10 18.15
C GLY A 579 -2.34 5.08 18.95
N ASP A 580 -1.55 6.14 18.88
CA ASP A 580 -0.14 6.20 19.29
C ASP A 580 0.17 5.51 20.64
N SER A 581 -0.61 5.81 21.68
CA SER A 581 -0.41 5.23 23.00
C SER A 581 -0.74 3.73 23.06
N ASN A 582 -1.80 3.30 22.38
CA ASN A 582 -2.22 1.90 22.34
C ASN A 582 -1.30 1.06 21.47
N GLU A 583 -0.77 1.63 20.38
CA GLU A 583 0.17 0.96 19.48
C GLU A 583 1.47 0.60 20.19
N VAL A 584 2.01 1.50 21.02
CA VAL A 584 3.20 1.22 21.84
C VAL A 584 2.95 0.07 22.82
N GLN A 585 1.83 0.11 23.55
CA GLN A 585 1.49 -0.96 24.50
C GLN A 585 1.28 -2.30 23.80
N THR A 586 0.60 -2.27 22.65
CA THR A 586 0.33 -3.45 21.84
C THR A 586 1.61 -4.02 21.24
N PHE A 587 2.54 -3.18 20.79
CA PHE A 587 3.87 -3.60 20.36
C PHE A 587 4.65 -4.28 21.48
N VAL A 588 4.68 -3.71 22.68
CA VAL A 588 5.36 -4.32 23.84
C VAL A 588 4.78 -5.72 24.11
N LEU A 589 3.46 -5.83 24.19
CA LEU A 589 2.78 -7.11 24.43
C LEU A 589 3.07 -8.14 23.32
N ARG A 590 2.89 -7.76 22.06
CA ARG A 590 3.04 -8.66 20.91
C ARG A 590 4.50 -9.04 20.67
N ALA A 591 5.45 -8.16 20.98
CA ALA A 591 6.87 -8.51 21.02
C ALA A 591 7.18 -9.55 22.10
N CYS A 592 6.59 -9.43 23.30
CA CYS A 592 6.73 -10.44 24.35
C CYS A 592 6.19 -11.81 23.89
N ILE A 593 5.01 -11.82 23.27
CA ILE A 593 4.39 -13.04 22.72
C ILE A 593 5.24 -13.65 21.61
N ALA A 594 5.67 -12.85 20.63
CA ALA A 594 6.49 -13.31 19.50
C ALA A 594 7.88 -13.81 19.93
N ALA A 595 8.43 -13.25 21.01
CA ALA A 595 9.68 -13.73 21.63
C ALA A 595 9.47 -14.94 22.55
N ASN A 596 8.23 -15.18 22.99
CA ASN A 596 7.89 -16.06 24.11
C ASN A 596 8.72 -15.72 25.38
N LEU A 597 8.88 -14.42 25.65
CA LEU A 597 9.68 -13.88 26.74
C LEU A 597 9.02 -12.61 27.30
N ASP A 598 9.19 -12.35 28.59
CA ASP A 598 8.84 -11.07 29.20
C ASP A 598 9.92 -10.03 28.86
N LEU A 599 9.65 -9.20 27.85
CA LEU A 599 10.53 -8.12 27.40
C LEU A 599 10.23 -6.78 28.07
N THR A 600 9.35 -6.72 29.07
CA THR A 600 8.91 -5.44 29.66
C THR A 600 10.08 -4.65 30.25
N ASP A 601 11.01 -5.32 30.94
CA ASP A 601 12.21 -4.69 31.49
C ASP A 601 13.15 -4.13 30.39
N PHE A 602 13.25 -4.81 29.25
CA PHE A 602 14.03 -4.34 28.11
C PHE A 602 13.46 -3.02 27.57
N PHE A 603 12.15 -2.95 27.38
CA PHE A 603 11.48 -1.75 26.88
C PHE A 603 11.54 -0.59 27.88
N VAL A 604 11.33 -0.86 29.17
CA VAL A 604 11.47 0.15 30.25
C VAL A 604 12.88 0.74 30.26
N ARG A 605 13.91 -0.10 30.11
CA ARG A 605 15.30 0.37 30.02
C ARG A 605 15.57 1.19 28.78
N TRP A 606 14.85 0.97 27.69
CA TRP A 606 14.89 1.84 26.51
C TRP A 606 14.04 3.10 26.65
N GLY A 607 13.31 3.29 27.75
CA GLY A 607 12.45 4.46 27.96
C GLY A 607 11.10 4.37 27.26
N LEU A 608 10.68 3.18 26.82
CA LEU A 608 9.32 2.94 26.35
C LEU A 608 8.38 2.73 27.54
N PRO A 609 7.21 3.40 27.58
CA PRO A 609 6.24 3.21 28.65
C PRO A 609 5.63 1.81 28.57
N VAL A 610 5.50 1.16 29.73
CA VAL A 610 4.76 -0.10 29.87
C VAL A 610 3.76 0.08 31.01
N ASP A 611 2.48 0.16 30.65
CA ASP A 611 1.38 0.42 31.57
C ASP A 611 1.03 -0.81 32.43
N ALA A 612 0.17 -0.61 33.43
CA ALA A 612 -0.21 -1.64 34.37
C ALA A 612 -0.99 -2.79 33.69
N ARG A 613 -1.81 -2.48 32.69
CA ARG A 613 -2.62 -3.48 31.96
C ARG A 613 -1.72 -4.41 31.15
N THR A 614 -0.75 -3.84 30.44
CA THR A 614 0.24 -4.58 29.63
C THR A 614 1.09 -5.48 30.52
N ARG A 615 1.59 -4.98 31.65
CA ARG A 615 2.33 -5.80 32.63
C ARG A 615 1.50 -6.95 33.16
N ALA A 616 0.25 -6.69 33.58
CA ALA A 616 -0.64 -7.74 34.07
C ALA A 616 -0.87 -8.82 33.00
N THR A 617 -1.12 -8.41 31.76
CA THR A 617 -1.33 -9.33 30.62
C THR A 617 -0.09 -10.21 30.36
N VAL A 618 1.13 -9.65 30.41
CA VAL A 618 2.37 -10.40 30.24
C VAL A 618 2.59 -11.41 31.38
N VAL A 619 2.30 -11.00 32.62
CA VAL A 619 2.39 -11.88 33.80
C VAL A 619 1.39 -13.03 33.70
N ASP A 620 0.15 -12.75 33.30
CA ASP A 620 -0.91 -13.75 33.12
C ASP A 620 -0.57 -14.76 32.02
N ALA A 621 0.16 -14.33 30.99
CA ALA A 621 0.70 -15.19 29.94
C ALA A 621 1.86 -16.09 30.42
N LYS A 622 2.34 -15.93 31.67
CA LYS A 622 3.41 -16.73 32.31
C LYS A 622 4.72 -16.75 31.52
N LEU A 623 5.02 -15.64 30.83
CA LEU A 623 6.27 -15.48 30.10
C LEU A 623 7.44 -15.33 31.07
N LYS A 624 8.60 -15.88 30.71
CA LYS A 624 9.82 -15.78 31.52
C LYS A 624 10.67 -14.61 31.06
N PRO A 625 11.38 -13.92 31.96
CA PRO A 625 12.34 -12.90 31.54
C PRO A 625 13.50 -13.56 30.76
N PRO A 626 14.16 -12.81 29.85
CA PRO A 626 15.38 -13.26 29.20
C PRO A 626 16.47 -13.62 30.21
N ALA A 627 17.29 -14.64 29.90
CA ALA A 627 18.40 -15.06 30.75
C ALA A 627 19.51 -14.01 30.87
N VAL A 628 19.55 -13.05 29.94
CA VAL A 628 20.54 -11.96 29.89
C VAL A 628 19.85 -10.64 29.62
N ASP A 629 20.49 -9.56 30.05
CA ASP A 629 20.06 -8.20 29.75
C ASP A 629 20.26 -7.88 28.27
N LEU A 630 19.17 -7.93 27.49
CA LEU A 630 19.21 -7.75 26.04
C LEU A 630 19.66 -6.33 25.63
N THR A 631 19.61 -5.34 26.54
CA THR A 631 20.13 -3.99 26.27
C THR A 631 21.67 -3.95 26.16
N ARG A 632 22.34 -5.04 26.51
CA ARG A 632 23.81 -5.21 26.40
C ARG A 632 24.22 -6.03 25.18
N THR A 633 23.27 -6.40 24.33
CA THR A 633 23.55 -7.14 23.09
C THR A 633 24.44 -6.31 22.18
N ARG A 634 25.51 -6.93 21.68
CA ARG A 634 26.43 -6.31 20.72
C ARG A 634 25.83 -6.38 19.32
N ILE A 635 25.99 -5.29 18.56
CA ILE A 635 25.53 -5.14 17.18
C ILE A 635 26.74 -5.24 16.25
#